data_AF-A0A258CGU7-F1
#
_entry.id   AF-A0A258CGU7-F1
#
_cell.length_a   1.000
_cell.length_b   1.000
_cell.length_c   1.000
_cell.angle_alpha   90.00
_cell.angle_beta   90.00
_cell.angle_gamma   90.00
#
_symmetry.space_group_name_H-M   'P 1'
#
loop_
_entity.id
_entity.type
_entity.pdbx_description
1 polymer ?
#
loop_
_entity_poly.entity_id
_entity_poly.type
_entity_poly.pdbx_seq_one_letter_code
_entity_poly.pdbx_strand_id
1 'polypeptide(L)'
;AGEFLQSPEERAKLDGLYECILCACCSTSCPSFWWNPDKFIGPAGLLHAYRFLADSRDTATEQRLNDLDDAFSVFRCHGIMNCVNVCPKGLNPTKAIGQIKSMLLNRAL
;
A
#
# COMPACT_ATOMS: atom_id res chain seq x y z
N ALA A 1 -5.93 19.30 25.04
CA ALA A 1 -5.60 18.73 23.73
C ALA A 1 -4.29 17.98 23.90
N GLY A 2 -4.26 16.71 23.54
CA GLY A 2 -3.06 15.85 23.61
C GLY A 2 -2.88 15.11 22.30
N GLU A 3 -1.75 14.45 22.15
CA GLU A 3 -1.40 13.60 21.02
C GLU A 3 -2.00 12.19 21.15
N PHE A 4 -2.11 11.48 20.02
CA PHE A 4 -2.34 10.03 20.05
C PHE A 4 -1.05 9.34 20.47
N LEU A 5 -1.10 8.61 21.59
CA LEU A 5 0.02 7.82 22.05
C LEU A 5 0.30 6.68 21.06
N GLN A 6 1.56 6.56 20.64
CA GLN A 6 2.03 5.53 19.72
C GLN A 6 3.44 5.11 20.16
N SER A 7 3.67 3.81 20.33
CA SER A 7 4.99 3.31 20.72
C SER A 7 6.01 3.44 19.57
N PRO A 8 7.32 3.48 19.85
CA PRO A 8 8.33 3.45 18.80
C PRO A 8 8.21 2.24 17.86
N GLU A 9 7.79 1.09 18.38
CA GLU A 9 7.58 -0.13 17.58
C GLU A 9 6.39 0.00 16.63
N GLU A 10 5.27 0.59 17.09
CA GLU A 10 4.12 0.88 16.21
C GLU A 10 4.49 1.91 15.14
N ARG A 11 5.23 2.96 15.51
CA ARG A 11 5.67 3.99 14.57
C ARG A 11 6.64 3.44 13.53
N ALA A 12 7.52 2.52 13.90
CA ALA A 12 8.49 1.91 12.98
C ALA A 12 7.83 1.13 11.84
N LYS A 13 6.58 0.64 12.01
CA LYS A 13 5.80 0.00 10.93
C LYS A 13 5.54 0.94 9.74
N LEU A 14 5.69 2.24 9.95
CA LEU A 14 5.42 3.27 8.95
C LEU A 14 6.66 3.64 8.13
N ASP A 15 7.85 3.28 8.61
CA ASP A 15 9.12 3.55 7.92
C ASP A 15 9.18 2.76 6.60
N GLY A 16 9.59 3.45 5.54
CA GLY A 16 9.52 2.93 4.17
C GLY A 16 8.15 3.06 3.51
N LEU A 17 7.17 3.68 4.18
CA LEU A 17 5.83 3.95 3.64
C LEU A 17 5.55 5.46 3.51
N TYR A 18 5.82 6.24 4.56
CA TYR A 18 5.47 7.68 4.59
C TYR A 18 6.43 8.56 3.79
N GLU A 19 7.60 8.05 3.41
CA GLU A 19 8.64 8.74 2.65
C GLU A 19 8.37 8.79 1.15
N CYS A 20 7.21 8.25 0.72
CA CYS A 20 6.76 8.33 -0.66
C CYS A 20 6.59 9.79 -1.09
N ILE A 21 7.27 10.18 -2.16
CA ILE A 21 7.26 11.55 -2.68
C ILE A 21 6.26 11.76 -3.83
N LEU A 22 5.34 10.81 -4.04
CA LEU A 22 4.29 10.87 -5.07
C LEU A 22 4.79 11.15 -6.51
N CYS A 23 6.02 10.78 -6.83
CA CYS A 23 6.63 10.99 -8.15
C CYS A 23 6.07 10.12 -9.30
N ALA A 24 5.16 9.19 -8.99
CA ALA A 24 4.55 8.23 -9.93
C ALA A 24 5.49 7.23 -10.64
N CYS A 25 6.83 7.30 -10.50
CA CYS A 25 7.77 6.39 -11.17
C CYS A 25 7.39 4.91 -11.03
N CYS A 26 7.01 4.47 -9.83
CA CYS A 26 6.63 3.09 -9.60
C CYS A 26 5.35 2.71 -10.37
N SER A 27 4.33 3.57 -10.39
CA SER A 27 3.07 3.30 -11.10
C SER A 27 3.25 3.34 -12.61
N THR A 28 3.97 4.33 -13.14
CA THR A 28 4.23 4.45 -14.58
C THR A 28 5.21 3.41 -15.12
N SER A 29 5.90 2.65 -14.24
CA SER A 29 6.70 1.48 -14.62
C SER A 29 5.93 0.15 -14.56
N CYS A 30 4.69 0.14 -14.05
CA CYS A 30 3.93 -1.08 -13.77
C CYS A 30 3.00 -1.48 -14.93
N PRO A 31 3.21 -2.65 -15.58
CA PRO A 31 2.34 -3.08 -16.68
C PRO A 31 0.86 -3.22 -16.32
N SER A 32 0.55 -3.73 -15.12
CA SER A 32 -0.85 -3.83 -14.67
C SER A 32 -1.54 -2.47 -14.58
N PHE A 33 -0.79 -1.41 -14.26
CA PHE A 33 -1.30 -0.04 -14.21
C PHE A 33 -1.46 0.56 -15.60
N TRP A 34 -0.61 0.22 -16.57
CA TRP A 34 -0.78 0.65 -17.97
C TRP A 34 -2.11 0.18 -18.56
N TRP A 35 -2.49 -1.06 -18.26
CA TRP A 35 -3.68 -1.67 -18.86
C TRP A 35 -4.99 -1.32 -18.17
N ASN A 36 -4.95 -0.95 -16.88
CA ASN A 36 -6.16 -0.66 -16.08
C ASN A 36 -5.93 0.51 -15.10
N PRO A 37 -5.53 1.70 -15.57
CA PRO A 37 -5.18 2.82 -14.69
C PRO A 37 -6.38 3.38 -13.90
N ASP A 38 -7.61 3.08 -14.35
CA ASP A 38 -8.89 3.48 -13.76
C ASP A 38 -9.45 2.48 -12.74
N LYS A 39 -8.87 1.27 -12.66
CA LYS A 39 -9.36 0.18 -11.80
C LYS A 39 -8.31 -0.38 -10.86
N PHE A 40 -7.06 -0.49 -11.32
CA PHE A 40 -5.95 -0.89 -10.47
C PHE A 40 -5.32 0.35 -9.84
N ILE A 41 -5.33 0.42 -8.51
CA ILE A 41 -4.82 1.57 -7.75
C ILE A 41 -3.33 1.85 -8.05
N GLY A 42 -2.58 0.82 -8.38
CA GLY A 42 -1.16 0.94 -8.68
C GLY A 42 -0.27 0.98 -7.44
N PRO A 43 1.05 0.80 -7.62
CA PRO A 43 2.00 0.65 -6.51
C PRO A 43 2.12 1.89 -5.62
N ALA A 44 2.06 3.11 -6.16
CA ALA A 44 2.13 4.32 -5.34
C ALA A 44 0.92 4.44 -4.40
N GLY A 45 -0.29 4.25 -4.94
CA GLY A 45 -1.53 4.33 -4.17
C GLY A 45 -1.63 3.21 -3.14
N LEU A 46 -1.25 1.98 -3.49
CA LEU A 46 -1.28 0.86 -2.54
C LEU A 46 -0.22 0.95 -1.44
N LEU A 47 0.96 1.54 -1.72
CA LEU A 47 1.94 1.86 -0.68
C LEU A 47 1.34 2.84 0.35
N HIS A 48 0.61 3.85 -0.14
CA HIS A 48 -0.06 4.85 0.69
C HIS A 48 -1.30 4.28 1.41
N ALA A 49 -2.05 3.36 0.79
CA ALA A 49 -3.13 2.65 1.47
C ALA A 49 -2.59 1.82 2.64
N TYR A 50 -1.50 1.07 2.41
CA TYR A 50 -0.86 0.29 3.46
C TYR A 50 -0.29 1.18 4.58
N ARG A 51 0.21 2.38 4.26
CA ARG A 51 0.63 3.37 5.26
C ARG A 51 -0.45 3.63 6.31
N PHE A 52 -1.71 3.74 5.92
CA PHE A 52 -2.82 3.91 6.86
C PHE A 52 -3.24 2.60 7.52
N LEU A 53 -3.33 1.50 6.76
CA LEU A 53 -3.68 0.19 7.31
C LEU A 53 -2.71 -0.30 8.40
N ALA A 54 -1.45 0.15 8.36
CA ALA A 54 -0.41 -0.19 9.34
C ALA A 54 -0.30 0.80 10.52
N ASP A 55 -1.01 1.93 10.50
CA ASP A 55 -0.91 2.96 11.56
C ASP A 55 -1.83 2.61 12.73
N SER A 56 -1.26 2.40 13.92
CA SER A 56 -2.04 2.07 15.13
C SER A 56 -3.05 3.16 15.54
N ARG A 57 -2.91 4.36 14.97
CA ARG A 57 -3.79 5.50 15.24
C ARG A 57 -5.00 5.55 14.29
N ASP A 58 -4.97 4.82 13.17
CA ASP A 58 -6.10 4.76 12.23
C ASP A 58 -7.07 3.66 12.65
N THR A 59 -8.32 4.05 12.93
CA THR A 59 -9.37 3.12 13.37
C THR A 59 -10.30 2.68 12.24
N ALA A 60 -9.99 3.03 10.98
CA ALA A 60 -10.85 2.79 9.83
C ALA A 60 -10.38 1.58 8.98
N THR A 61 -9.55 0.70 9.55
CA THR A 61 -8.96 -0.46 8.85
C THR A 61 -9.99 -1.30 8.11
N GLU A 62 -11.10 -1.67 8.76
CA GLU A 62 -12.13 -2.52 8.13
C GLU A 62 -12.80 -1.83 6.94
N GLN A 63 -13.14 -0.54 7.08
CA GLN A 63 -13.70 0.24 5.98
C GLN A 63 -12.73 0.31 4.80
N ARG A 64 -11.45 0.59 5.06
CA ARG A 64 -10.41 0.66 4.03
C ARG A 64 -10.20 -0.68 3.33
N LEU A 65 -10.23 -1.80 4.06
CA LEU A 65 -10.13 -3.13 3.46
C LEU A 65 -11.37 -3.47 2.62
N ASN A 66 -12.57 -3.04 3.00
CA ASN A 66 -13.77 -3.20 2.18
C ASN A 66 -13.64 -2.47 0.84
N ASP A 67 -13.10 -1.26 0.85
CA ASP A 67 -12.88 -0.48 -0.37
C ASP A 67 -11.81 -1.09 -1.30
N LEU A 68 -11.02 -2.05 -0.82
CA LEU A 68 -9.94 -2.72 -1.55
C LEU A 68 -10.31 -4.15 -1.99
N ASP A 69 -11.47 -4.67 -1.58
CA ASP A 69 -11.88 -6.07 -1.78
C ASP A 69 -12.67 -6.29 -3.08
N ASP A 70 -12.06 -5.88 -4.19
CA ASP A 70 -12.54 -6.16 -5.54
C ASP A 70 -11.42 -6.78 -6.40
N ALA A 71 -11.79 -7.33 -7.56
CA ALA A 71 -10.86 -8.04 -8.43
C ALA A 71 -9.74 -7.16 -9.05
N PHE A 72 -9.84 -5.83 -8.96
CA PHE A 72 -8.92 -4.90 -9.59
C PHE A 72 -8.04 -4.13 -8.62
N SER A 73 -8.59 -3.52 -7.56
CA SER A 73 -7.87 -2.54 -6.73
C SER A 73 -6.50 -3.02 -6.25
N VAL A 74 -6.42 -4.25 -5.74
CA VAL A 74 -5.18 -4.86 -5.20
C VAL A 74 -4.71 -6.04 -6.06
N PHE A 75 -5.65 -6.88 -6.50
CA PHE A 75 -5.32 -8.22 -7.03
C PHE A 75 -4.72 -8.22 -8.44
N ARG A 76 -4.63 -7.07 -9.13
CA ARG A 76 -3.89 -6.92 -10.39
C ARG A 76 -2.37 -6.82 -10.21
N CYS A 77 -1.87 -6.76 -8.99
CA CYS A 77 -0.44 -6.88 -8.74
C CYS A 77 0.02 -8.35 -8.88
N HIS A 78 0.85 -8.61 -9.89
CA HIS A 78 1.39 -9.94 -10.21
C HIS A 78 2.83 -10.16 -9.75
N GLY A 79 3.37 -9.31 -8.85
CA GLY A 79 4.75 -9.47 -8.39
C GLY A 79 5.81 -9.21 -9.47
N ILE A 80 5.52 -8.32 -10.44
CA ILE A 80 6.46 -7.95 -11.52
C ILE A 80 7.70 -7.19 -10.99
N MET A 81 7.56 -6.51 -9.85
CA MET A 81 8.65 -5.82 -9.13
C MET A 81 9.31 -4.60 -9.81
N ASN A 82 8.90 -4.18 -11.01
CA ASN A 82 9.35 -2.92 -11.62
C ASN A 82 9.28 -1.73 -10.65
N CYS A 83 8.19 -1.65 -9.87
CA CYS A 83 7.94 -0.59 -8.91
C CYS A 83 9.03 -0.44 -7.83
N VAL A 84 9.69 -1.52 -7.44
CA VAL A 84 10.79 -1.51 -6.46
C VAL A 84 12.07 -1.00 -7.12
N ASN A 85 12.36 -1.49 -8.33
CA ASN A 85 13.59 -1.16 -9.05
C ASN A 85 13.69 0.32 -9.43
N VAL A 86 12.57 0.99 -9.69
CA VAL A 86 12.54 2.38 -10.16
C VAL A 86 12.27 3.40 -9.06
N CYS A 87 12.01 2.98 -7.82
CA CYS A 87 11.67 3.92 -6.76
C CYS A 87 12.90 4.78 -6.39
N PRO A 88 12.89 6.11 -6.59
CA PRO A 88 14.05 6.96 -6.29
C PRO A 88 14.35 7.08 -4.79
N LYS A 89 13.43 6.59 -3.94
CA LYS A 89 13.55 6.57 -2.48
C LYS A 89 13.86 5.17 -1.93
N GLY A 90 14.04 4.17 -2.79
CA GLY A 90 14.32 2.78 -2.36
C GLY A 90 13.17 2.11 -1.62
N LEU A 91 11.93 2.57 -1.79
CA LEU A 91 10.75 2.01 -1.13
C LEU A 91 10.32 0.71 -1.81
N ASN A 92 9.58 -0.14 -1.10
CA ASN A 92 9.15 -1.44 -1.61
C ASN A 92 7.61 -1.57 -1.67
N PRO A 93 6.97 -1.04 -2.74
CA PRO A 93 5.53 -1.22 -2.96
C PRO A 93 5.09 -2.69 -3.03
N THR A 94 5.91 -3.59 -3.58
CA THR A 94 5.56 -5.02 -3.66
C THR A 94 5.35 -5.63 -2.28
N LYS A 95 6.23 -5.31 -1.32
CA LYS A 95 6.08 -5.76 0.08
C LYS A 95 4.79 -5.22 0.71
N ALA A 96 4.50 -3.93 0.55
CA ALA A 96 3.28 -3.32 1.08
C ALA A 96 2.01 -3.94 0.47
N ILE A 97 1.97 -4.14 -0.84
CA ILE A 97 0.85 -4.83 -1.51
C ILE A 97 0.67 -6.25 -1.00
N GLY A 98 1.78 -6.98 -0.76
CA GLY A 98 1.73 -8.31 -0.16
C GLY A 98 1.05 -8.30 1.21
N GLN A 99 1.36 -7.31 2.06
CA GLN A 99 0.72 -7.16 3.37
C GLN A 99 -0.77 -6.87 3.27
N ILE A 100 -1.19 -6.00 2.34
CA ILE A 100 -2.63 -5.76 2.07
C ILE A 100 -3.33 -7.07 1.68
N LYS A 101 -2.74 -7.85 0.76
CA LYS A 101 -3.31 -9.15 0.37
C LYS A 101 -3.43 -10.11 1.55
N SER A 102 -2.42 -10.17 2.44
CA SER A 102 -2.50 -10.97 3.66
C SER A 102 -3.61 -10.51 4.59
N MET A 103 -3.82 -9.19 4.76
CA MET A 103 -4.91 -8.65 5.57
C MET A 103 -6.29 -9.02 4.98
N LEU A 104 -6.45 -8.91 3.65
CA LEU A 104 -7.69 -9.31 2.96
C LEU A 104 -7.97 -10.81 3.10
N LEU A 105 -6.95 -11.66 2.95
CA LEU A 105 -7.09 -13.11 3.11
C LEU A 105 -7.42 -13.51 4.56
N ASN A 106 -6.74 -12.91 5.54
CA ASN A 106 -6.98 -13.19 6.96
C ASN A 106 -8.39 -12.77 7.42
N ARG A 107 -9.03 -11.83 6.71
CA ARG A 107 -10.41 -11.42 6.97
C ARG A 107 -11.43 -12.39 6.38
N ALA A 108 -11.08 -13.06 5.29
CA ALA A 108 -11.98 -13.99 4.59
C ALA A 108 -12.00 -15.40 5.20
N LEU A 109 -11.04 -15.71 6.08
CA LEU A 109 -10.94 -16.95 6.86
C LEU A 109 -11.62 -16.80 8.21
#